data_AF-A0A5R2N1I1-F1
#
_entry.id   AF-A0A5R2N1I1-F1
#
_cell.length_a   1.000
_cell.length_b   1.000
_cell.length_c   1.000
_cell.angle_alpha   90.00
_cell.angle_beta   90.00
_cell.angle_gamma   90.00
#
_symmetry.space_group_name_H-M   'P 1'
#
loop_
_entity.id
_entity.type
_entity.pdbx_description
1 polymer ?
#
loop_
_entity_poly.entity_id
_entity_poly.type
_entity_poly.pdbx_seq_one_letter_code
_entity_poly.pdbx_strand_id
1 'polypeptide(L)'
;AARGKSQVGQKTMLDVLQPVHDALAGGKTVAEIVDIADAAAEATVPMKALRGRASFLGDRSIGHMDAGARSTALLVRTVGQAIGESA
;
A
#
# COMPACT_ATOMS: atom_id res chain seq x y z
N ALA A 1 -12.33 -3.42 -2.16
CA ALA A 1 -12.80 -4.49 -1.23
C ALA A 1 -13.59 -5.63 -1.92
N ALA A 2 -14.50 -5.38 -2.87
CA ALA A 2 -15.45 -6.38 -3.38
C ALA A 2 -14.86 -7.72 -3.86
N ARG A 3 -13.74 -7.71 -4.62
CA ARG A 3 -13.09 -8.93 -5.13
C ARG A 3 -12.37 -9.72 -4.03
N GLY A 4 -11.46 -9.05 -3.31
CA GLY A 4 -10.59 -9.69 -2.31
C GLY A 4 -11.20 -9.82 -0.92
N LYS A 5 -12.38 -9.24 -0.68
CA LYS A 5 -13.07 -9.17 0.63
C LYS A 5 -12.16 -8.67 1.77
N SER A 6 -11.22 -7.78 1.44
CA SER A 6 -10.25 -7.16 2.33
C SER A 6 -10.63 -5.73 2.66
N GLN A 7 -10.13 -5.22 3.80
CA GLN A 7 -10.29 -3.85 4.30
C GLN A 7 -8.91 -3.27 4.68
N VAL A 8 -8.84 -1.96 4.89
CA VAL A 8 -7.65 -1.31 5.48
C VAL A 8 -7.43 -1.85 6.90
N GLY A 9 -6.17 -1.97 7.30
CA GLY A 9 -5.71 -2.60 8.53
C GLY A 9 -5.58 -4.13 8.45
N GLN A 10 -5.84 -4.74 7.29
CA GLN A 10 -5.79 -6.20 7.12
C GLN A 10 -4.48 -6.72 6.52
N LYS A 11 -3.48 -5.83 6.39
CA LYS A 11 -2.12 -6.10 5.88
C LYS A 11 -2.15 -6.62 4.43
N THR A 12 -2.68 -5.79 3.53
CA THR A 12 -2.81 -6.07 2.09
C THR A 12 -2.49 -4.82 1.26
N MET A 13 -2.50 -4.94 -0.07
CA MET A 13 -2.38 -3.78 -0.97
C MET A 13 -3.37 -2.62 -0.70
N LEU A 14 -4.51 -2.89 -0.05
CA LEU A 14 -5.48 -1.85 0.29
C LEU A 14 -4.93 -0.86 1.33
N ASP A 15 -3.98 -1.29 2.15
CA ASP A 15 -3.28 -0.43 3.10
C ASP A 15 -2.42 0.64 2.40
N VAL A 16 -2.12 0.46 1.11
CA VAL A 16 -1.44 1.46 0.27
C VAL A 16 -2.43 2.19 -0.62
N LEU A 17 -3.35 1.47 -1.27
CA LEU A 17 -4.29 2.08 -2.21
C LEU A 17 -5.23 3.09 -1.55
N GLN A 18 -5.67 2.85 -0.31
CA GLN A 18 -6.57 3.79 0.36
C GLN A 18 -5.85 5.12 0.70
N PRO A 19 -4.68 5.15 1.36
CA PRO A 19 -3.94 6.40 1.55
C PRO A 19 -3.60 7.13 0.25
N VAL A 20 -3.24 6.40 -0.81
CA VAL A 20 -2.97 6.99 -2.13
C VAL A 20 -4.23 7.63 -2.73
N HIS A 21 -5.39 6.96 -2.62
CA HIS A 21 -6.66 7.52 -3.05
C HIS A 21 -7.01 8.80 -2.30
N ASP A 22 -6.85 8.80 -0.98
CA ASP A 22 -7.15 9.96 -0.14
C ASP A 22 -6.21 11.13 -0.47
N ALA A 23 -4.93 10.85 -0.73
CA ALA A 23 -3.96 11.86 -1.17
C ALA A 23 -4.31 12.47 -2.54
N LEU A 24 -4.71 11.63 -3.50
CA LEU A 24 -5.19 12.09 -4.81
C LEU A 24 -6.44 12.97 -4.67
N ALA A 25 -7.43 12.53 -3.89
CA ALA A 25 -8.65 13.29 -3.64
C ALA A 25 -8.39 14.62 -2.90
N GLY A 26 -7.35 14.64 -2.05
CA GLY A 26 -6.88 15.83 -1.34
C GLY A 26 -6.00 16.77 -2.17
N GLY A 27 -5.78 16.49 -3.46
CA GLY A 27 -4.99 17.35 -4.34
C GLY A 27 -3.49 17.39 -4.01
N LYS A 28 -2.95 16.32 -3.42
CA LYS A 28 -1.52 16.20 -3.14
C LYS A 28 -0.69 16.15 -4.43
N THR A 29 0.54 16.63 -4.35
CA THR A 29 1.48 16.55 -5.46
C THR A 29 1.86 15.10 -5.75
N VAL A 30 2.33 14.82 -6.97
CA VAL A 30 2.80 13.48 -7.36
C VAL A 30 3.90 12.98 -6.42
N ALA A 31 4.84 13.84 -6.05
CA ALA A 31 5.93 13.49 -5.12
C ALA A 31 5.39 13.08 -3.75
N GLU A 32 4.46 13.87 -3.16
CA GLU A 32 3.82 13.51 -1.89
C GLU A 32 3.05 12.18 -1.98
N ILE A 33 2.37 11.92 -3.09
CA ILE A 33 1.62 10.66 -3.28
C ILE A 33 2.55 9.45 -3.31
N VAL A 34 3.71 9.58 -3.96
CA VAL A 34 4.73 8.52 -3.99
C VAL A 34 5.25 8.25 -2.57
N ASP A 35 5.63 9.30 -1.84
CA ASP A 35 6.12 9.17 -0.46
C ASP A 35 5.06 8.53 0.48
N ILE A 36 3.79 8.91 0.32
CA ILE A 36 2.66 8.31 1.05
C ILE A 36 2.54 6.82 0.73
N ALA A 37 2.69 6.42 -0.54
CA ALA A 37 2.59 5.02 -0.93
C ALA A 37 3.71 4.17 -0.30
N ASP A 38 4.95 4.67 -0.29
CA ASP A 38 6.08 3.98 0.34
C ASP A 38 5.89 3.87 1.85
N ALA A 39 5.53 4.98 2.51
CA ALA A 39 5.29 5.01 3.95
C ALA A 39 4.15 4.06 4.35
N ALA A 40 3.09 3.99 3.55
CA ALA A 40 1.97 3.07 3.76
C ALA A 40 2.39 1.60 3.61
N ALA A 41 3.29 1.29 2.67
CA ALA A 41 3.83 -0.06 2.55
C ALA A 41 4.71 -0.44 3.76
N GLU A 42 5.59 0.44 4.21
CA GLU A 42 6.40 0.25 5.42
C GLU A 42 5.52 0.10 6.67
N ALA A 43 4.43 0.86 6.77
CA ALA A 43 3.48 0.76 7.88
C ALA A 43 2.82 -0.61 8.00
N THR A 44 2.87 -1.46 6.96
CA THR A 44 2.38 -2.83 7.06
C THR A 44 3.27 -3.74 7.91
N VAL A 45 4.55 -3.41 8.11
CA VAL A 45 5.51 -4.25 8.86
C VAL A 45 4.99 -4.69 10.23
N PRO A 46 4.55 -3.80 11.14
CA PRO A 46 4.05 -4.19 12.46
C PRO A 46 2.66 -4.87 12.45
N MET A 47 1.96 -4.90 11.31
CA MET A 47 0.59 -5.43 11.27
C MET A 47 0.56 -6.96 11.29
N LYS A 48 -0.47 -7.53 11.91
CA LYS A 48 -0.85 -8.94 11.78
C LYS A 48 -1.69 -9.15 10.51
N ALA A 49 -1.33 -10.12 9.69
CA ALA A 49 -2.08 -10.43 8.49
C ALA A 49 -3.44 -11.07 8.81
N LEU A 50 -4.53 -10.49 8.27
CA LEU A 50 -5.90 -11.00 8.42
C LEU A 50 -6.47 -11.56 7.10
N ARG A 51 -5.80 -11.29 5.98
CA ARG A 51 -6.20 -11.74 4.64
C ARG A 51 -5.03 -12.33 3.85
N GLY A 52 -5.36 -13.10 2.81
CA GLY A 52 -4.37 -13.72 1.93
C GLY A 52 -3.57 -14.85 2.60
N ARG A 53 -2.53 -15.35 1.93
CA ARG A 53 -1.70 -16.45 2.43
C ARG A 53 -0.90 -16.09 3.69
N ALA A 54 -0.57 -14.80 3.87
CA ALA A 54 0.17 -14.34 5.03
C ALA A 54 -0.60 -14.54 6.35
N SER A 55 -1.95 -14.55 6.31
CA SER A 55 -2.74 -14.77 7.52
C SER A 55 -2.61 -16.18 8.10
N PHE A 56 -2.18 -17.16 7.30
CA PHE A 56 -1.94 -18.54 7.75
C PHE A 56 -0.81 -18.62 8.79
N LEU A 57 0.07 -17.61 8.84
CA LEU A 57 1.19 -17.53 9.77
C LEU A 57 0.80 -16.91 11.13
N GLY A 58 -0.41 -16.34 11.25
CA GLY A 58 -0.85 -15.68 12.48
C GLY A 58 0.13 -14.59 12.93
N ASP A 59 0.54 -14.62 14.19
CA ASP A 59 1.44 -13.62 14.78
C ASP A 59 2.83 -13.60 14.14
N ARG A 60 3.25 -14.69 13.48
CA ARG A 60 4.52 -14.75 12.73
C ARG A 60 4.53 -13.87 11.47
N SER A 61 3.40 -13.28 11.09
CA SER A 61 3.33 -12.29 10.01
C SER A 61 3.76 -10.88 10.43
N ILE A 62 3.83 -10.61 11.74
CA ILE A 62 4.28 -9.33 12.31
C ILE A 62 5.80 -9.21 12.13
N GLY A 63 6.27 -8.02 11.78
CA GLY A 63 7.69 -7.75 11.52
C GLY A 63 8.11 -7.96 10.06
N HIS A 64 7.18 -8.36 9.19
CA HIS A 64 7.43 -8.51 7.76
C HIS A 64 6.51 -7.59 6.94
N MET A 65 7.07 -6.87 5.98
CA MET A 65 6.28 -6.05 5.05
C MET A 65 5.37 -6.94 4.19
N ASP A 66 4.15 -6.47 3.90
CA ASP A 66 3.31 -7.15 2.92
C ASP A 66 3.83 -6.98 1.49
N ALA A 67 3.94 -8.08 0.76
CA ALA A 67 4.40 -8.07 -0.63
C ALA A 67 3.39 -7.38 -1.56
N GLY A 68 2.09 -7.48 -1.26
CA GLY A 68 1.04 -6.79 -2.02
C GLY A 68 1.11 -5.28 -1.84
N ALA A 69 1.29 -4.81 -0.61
CA ALA A 69 1.54 -3.41 -0.29
C ALA A 69 2.82 -2.90 -0.96
N ARG A 70 3.94 -3.63 -0.86
CA ARG A 70 5.21 -3.23 -1.49
C ARG A 70 5.12 -3.10 -3.01
N SER A 71 4.55 -4.11 -3.68
CA SER A 71 4.39 -4.05 -5.14
C SER A 71 3.46 -2.93 -5.57
N THR A 72 2.42 -2.62 -4.79
CA THR A 72 1.54 -1.47 -5.04
C THR A 72 2.27 -0.13 -4.91
N ALA A 73 3.09 0.05 -3.88
CA ALA A 73 3.89 1.26 -3.73
C ALA A 73 4.87 1.44 -4.90
N LEU A 74 5.49 0.35 -5.38
CA LEU A 74 6.35 0.39 -6.57
C LEU A 74 5.57 0.83 -7.82
N LEU A 75 4.35 0.32 -8.03
CA LEU A 75 3.50 0.75 -9.15
C LEU A 75 3.18 2.24 -9.08
N VAL A 76 2.82 2.74 -7.89
CA VAL A 76 2.53 4.18 -7.69
C VAL A 76 3.77 5.03 -7.99
N ARG A 77 4.96 4.61 -7.51
CA ARG A 77 6.22 5.28 -7.82
C ARG A 77 6.49 5.35 -9.32
N THR A 78 6.37 4.22 -10.01
CA THR A 78 6.62 4.16 -11.46
C THR A 78 5.67 5.06 -12.24
N VAL A 79 4.38 5.06 -11.88
CA VAL A 79 3.41 5.97 -12.50
C VAL A 79 3.76 7.43 -12.20
N GLY A 80 4.12 7.77 -10.96
CA GLY A 80 4.52 9.12 -10.59
C GLY A 80 5.75 9.62 -11.36
N GLN A 81 6.74 8.75 -11.56
CA GLN A 81 7.92 9.04 -12.38
C GLN A 81 7.54 9.28 -13.86
N ALA A 82 6.72 8.39 -14.44
CA ALA A 82 6.30 8.51 -15.83
C ALA A 82 5.49 9.79 -16.10
N ILE A 83 4.67 10.23 -15.14
CA ILE A 83 3.94 11.50 -15.23
C ILE A 83 4.90 12.69 -15.15
N GLY A 84 5.91 12.63 -14.27
CA GLY A 84 6.91 13.69 -14.12
C GLY A 84 7.86 13.84 -15.31
N GLU A 85 8.13 12.75 -16.06
CA GLU A 85 8.91 12.79 -17.30
C GLU A 85 8.10 13.35 -18.49
N SER A 86 6.77 13.35 -18.39
CA SER A 86 5.86 13.81 -19.45
C SER A 86 5.43 15.28 -19.30
N ALA A 87 5.92 15.97 -18.26
CA ALA A 87 5.64 17.37 -17.94
C ALA A 87 6.83 18.27 -18.27
#